data_AF-A0A388PI54-F1
#
_entry.id   AF-A0A388PI54-F1
#
_cell.length_a   1.000
_cell.length_b   1.000
_cell.length_c   1.000
_cell.angle_alpha   90.00
_cell.angle_beta   90.00
_cell.angle_gamma   90.00
#
_symmetry.space_group_name_H-M   'P 1'
#
loop_
_entity.id
_entity.type
_entity.pdbx_description
1 polymer ?
#
loop_
_entity_poly.entity_id
_entity_poly.type
_entity_poly.pdbx_seq_one_letter_code
_entity_poly.pdbx_strand_id
1 'polypeptide(L)'
;MRLLRSLHLILGCFFAPLLLFYAVSGFWQVFGWQWAKSRDDASLALASTIHTGRGLKGEGISSLSSEPLRWFAAAMAVCLVVMIVTGLILALRSAKSKTAAWAIASGLVIPLAFVLFAFYRN
;
A
#
# COMPACT_ATOMS: atom_id res chain seq x y z
N MET A 1 -6.82 12.78 -25.65
CA MET A 1 -5.46 12.77 -25.02
C MET A 1 -5.29 13.76 -23.87
N ARG A 2 -5.74 15.03 -23.96
CA ARG A 2 -5.51 16.03 -22.89
C ARG A 2 -6.21 15.68 -21.56
N LEU A 3 -7.45 15.20 -21.61
CA LEU A 3 -8.21 14.77 -20.41
C LEU A 3 -7.54 13.59 -19.71
N LEU A 4 -7.22 12.51 -20.44
CA LEU A 4 -6.53 11.33 -19.90
C LEU A 4 -5.22 11.70 -19.20
N ARG A 5 -4.42 12.58 -19.81
CA ARG A 5 -3.16 13.06 -19.23
C ARG A 5 -3.39 13.88 -17.95
N SER A 6 -4.44 14.70 -17.93
CA SER A 6 -4.81 15.48 -16.76
C SER A 6 -5.32 14.59 -15.62
N LEU A 7 -6.18 13.62 -15.92
CA LEU A 7 -6.69 12.65 -14.96
C LEU A 7 -5.55 11.79 -14.40
N HIS A 8 -4.68 11.26 -15.25
CA HIS A 8 -3.53 10.47 -14.81
C HIS A 8 -2.60 11.27 -13.88
N LEU A 9 -2.38 12.56 -14.16
CA LEU A 9 -1.56 13.40 -13.31
C LEU A 9 -2.23 13.69 -11.95
N ILE A 10 -3.52 14.03 -11.93
CA ILE A 10 -4.24 14.34 -10.68
C ILE A 10 -4.43 13.08 -9.83
N LEU A 11 -4.93 11.99 -10.43
CA LEU A 11 -5.11 10.71 -9.76
C LEU A 11 -3.75 10.16 -9.31
N GLY A 12 -2.73 10.24 -10.15
CA GLY A 12 -1.36 9.81 -9.82
C GLY A 12 -0.79 10.57 -8.63
N CYS A 13 -0.94 11.91 -8.60
CA CYS A 13 -0.47 12.72 -7.47
C CYS A 13 -1.20 12.39 -6.15
N PHE A 14 -2.50 12.13 -6.20
CA PHE A 14 -3.29 11.79 -5.03
C PHE A 14 -3.03 10.37 -4.53
N PHE A 15 -3.05 9.38 -5.43
CA PHE A 15 -2.89 7.98 -5.07
C PHE A 15 -1.43 7.54 -4.89
N ALA A 16 -0.43 8.28 -5.41
CA ALA A 16 0.98 7.98 -5.21
C ALA A 16 1.37 7.78 -3.73
N PRO A 17 1.13 8.73 -2.81
CA PRO A 17 1.47 8.55 -1.40
C PRO A 17 0.67 7.42 -0.73
N LEU A 18 -0.61 7.25 -1.10
CA LEU A 18 -1.45 6.16 -0.60
C LEU A 18 -0.92 4.78 -1.01
N LEU A 19 -0.63 4.60 -2.29
CA LEU A 19 -0.10 3.37 -2.85
C LEU A 19 1.34 3.10 -2.41
N LEU A 20 2.13 4.15 -2.17
CA LEU A 20 3.48 4.00 -1.61
C LEU A 20 3.40 3.44 -0.19
N PHE A 21 2.55 3.99 0.66
CA PHE A 21 2.30 3.48 2.00
C PHE A 21 1.79 2.02 1.96
N TYR A 22 0.82 1.74 1.09
CA TYR A 22 0.29 0.38 0.91
C TYR A 22 1.35 -0.61 0.41
N ALA A 23 2.16 -0.25 -0.58
CA ALA A 23 3.19 -1.11 -1.14
C ALA A 23 4.30 -1.42 -0.12
N VAL A 24 4.75 -0.41 0.64
CA VAL A 24 5.78 -0.58 1.67
C VAL A 24 5.26 -1.42 2.82
N SER A 25 4.05 -1.15 3.32
CA SER A 25 3.44 -1.94 4.39
C SER A 25 3.13 -3.38 3.95
N GLY A 26 2.65 -3.58 2.72
CA GLY A 26 2.43 -4.89 2.14
C GLY A 26 3.73 -5.68 1.95
N PHE A 27 4.79 -5.05 1.45
CA PHE A 27 6.12 -5.66 1.36
C PHE A 27 6.62 -6.14 2.72
N TRP A 28 6.48 -5.30 3.76
CA TRP A 28 6.80 -5.67 5.13
C TRP A 28 5.96 -6.87 5.61
N GLN A 29 4.66 -6.89 5.26
CA GLN A 29 3.74 -7.97 5.66
C GLN A 29 4.04 -9.32 4.99
N VAL A 30 4.47 -9.31 3.72
CA VAL A 30 4.82 -10.50 2.94
C VAL A 30 5.92 -11.33 3.62
N PHE A 31 6.84 -10.69 4.35
CA PHE A 31 7.88 -11.37 5.14
C PHE A 31 7.46 -11.68 6.58
N GLY A 32 6.29 -11.19 7.01
CA GLY A 32 5.70 -11.50 8.30
C GLY A 32 6.42 -10.90 9.51
N TRP A 33 7.22 -9.85 9.31
CA TRP A 33 8.13 -9.29 10.33
C TRP A 33 7.37 -8.73 11.55
N GLN A 34 6.13 -8.28 11.36
CA GLN A 34 5.24 -7.78 12.41
C GLN A 34 4.52 -8.87 13.24
N TRP A 35 4.55 -10.14 12.80
CA TRP A 35 3.75 -11.22 13.42
C TRP A 35 4.50 -12.04 14.47
N ALA A 36 5.68 -11.59 14.92
CA ALA A 36 6.40 -12.25 16.00
C ALA A 36 5.69 -12.13 17.38
N LYS A 37 4.61 -11.34 17.53
CA LYS A 37 4.09 -11.05 18.88
C LYS A 37 2.57 -10.90 19.15
N SER A 38 1.63 -10.95 18.21
CA SER A 38 0.22 -10.61 18.55
C SER A 38 -0.82 -11.61 18.05
N ARG A 39 -1.30 -12.46 18.98
CA ARG A 39 -2.65 -13.05 19.02
C ARG A 39 -3.59 -11.98 19.62
N ASP A 40 -4.85 -11.87 19.17
CA ASP A 40 -6.04 -11.80 20.05
C ASP A 40 -7.38 -11.37 19.39
N ASP A 41 -7.43 -10.85 18.15
CA ASP A 41 -8.73 -10.45 17.54
C ASP A 41 -9.13 -11.25 16.28
N ALA A 42 -10.09 -12.18 16.44
CA ALA A 42 -10.51 -13.15 15.43
C ALA A 42 -11.23 -12.55 14.20
N SER A 43 -11.95 -11.43 14.34
CA SER A 43 -12.69 -10.79 13.24
C SER A 43 -11.78 -9.95 12.33
N LEU A 44 -10.79 -9.27 12.91
CA LEU A 44 -9.75 -8.54 12.18
C LEU A 44 -8.75 -9.50 11.50
N ALA A 45 -8.50 -10.67 12.10
CA ALA A 45 -7.70 -11.73 11.51
C ALA A 45 -8.35 -12.32 10.24
N LEU A 46 -9.68 -12.45 10.21
CA LEU A 46 -10.44 -12.95 9.05
C LEU A 46 -10.42 -11.95 7.87
N ALA A 47 -10.50 -10.66 8.16
CA ALA A 47 -10.32 -9.63 7.13
C ALA A 47 -8.86 -9.59 6.63
N SER A 48 -7.89 -9.82 7.52
CA SER A 48 -6.47 -9.89 7.18
C SER A 48 -6.11 -11.12 6.33
N THR A 49 -6.83 -12.24 6.44
CA THR A 49 -6.51 -13.47 5.71
C THR A 49 -6.59 -13.37 4.19
N ILE A 50 -7.41 -12.46 3.66
CA ILE A 50 -7.52 -12.21 2.22
C ILE A 50 -6.23 -11.56 1.67
N HIS A 51 -5.48 -10.85 2.52
CA HIS A 51 -4.22 -10.18 2.17
C HIS A 51 -2.94 -10.78 2.77
N THR A 52 -3.03 -11.66 3.78
CA THR A 52 -1.86 -12.22 4.49
C THR A 52 -1.77 -13.74 4.48
N GLY A 53 -2.65 -14.45 3.76
CA GLY A 53 -2.50 -15.89 3.51
C GLY A 53 -2.62 -16.79 4.74
N ARG A 54 -3.23 -16.32 5.84
CA ARG A 54 -3.39 -17.12 7.07
C ARG A 54 -4.55 -18.12 7.04
N GLY A 55 -5.46 -18.05 6.06
CA GLY A 55 -6.68 -18.88 6.00
C GLY A 55 -6.44 -20.38 5.74
N LEU A 56 -5.19 -20.81 5.59
CA LEU A 56 -4.82 -22.19 5.25
C LEU A 56 -3.78 -22.76 6.21
N LYS A 57 -3.76 -22.29 7.46
CA LYS A 57 -3.06 -22.97 8.55
C LYS A 57 -4.07 -23.60 9.54
N GLY A 58 -5.10 -24.24 8.98
CA GLY A 58 -5.85 -25.30 9.67
C GLY A 58 -5.20 -26.63 9.33
N GLU A 59 -5.13 -27.54 10.30
CA GLU A 59 -4.64 -28.91 10.10
C GLU A 59 -5.24 -29.50 8.82
N GLY A 60 -4.40 -29.79 7.82
CA GLY A 60 -4.79 -30.53 6.63
C GLY A 60 -5.08 -29.73 5.35
N ILE A 61 -4.94 -28.39 5.30
CA ILE A 61 -5.07 -27.65 4.03
C ILE A 61 -3.80 -26.88 3.69
N SER A 62 -3.20 -27.22 2.55
CA SER A 62 -1.97 -26.65 2.02
C SER A 62 -2.03 -25.12 1.95
N SER A 63 -1.08 -24.46 2.63
CA SER A 63 -0.74 -23.05 2.49
C SER A 63 -0.80 -22.56 1.03
N LEU A 64 -1.75 -21.70 0.66
CA LEU A 64 -1.73 -20.97 -0.62
C LEU A 64 -0.59 -19.93 -0.69
N SER A 65 0.13 -19.71 0.41
CA SER A 65 1.40 -18.97 0.42
C SER A 65 2.52 -19.90 -0.03
N SER A 66 2.62 -20.15 -1.33
CA SER A 66 3.81 -20.78 -1.89
C SER A 66 4.97 -19.78 -1.90
N GLU A 67 6.20 -20.23 -1.57
CA GLU A 67 7.41 -19.39 -1.62
C GLU A 67 7.54 -18.57 -2.94
N PRO A 68 7.22 -19.11 -4.12
CA PRO A 68 7.24 -18.34 -5.36
C PRO A 68 6.27 -17.15 -5.38
N LEU A 69 5.05 -17.31 -4.87
CA LEU A 69 4.05 -16.25 -4.83
C LEU A 69 4.50 -15.10 -3.92
N ARG A 70 5.19 -15.43 -2.83
CA ARG A 70 5.76 -14.47 -1.88
C ARG A 70 6.80 -13.56 -2.53
N TRP A 71 7.75 -14.15 -3.27
CA TRP A 71 8.77 -13.41 -4.02
C TRP A 71 8.19 -12.62 -5.19
N PHE A 72 7.19 -13.17 -5.87
CA PHE A 72 6.47 -12.46 -6.94
C PHE A 72 5.77 -11.20 -6.40
N ALA A 73 5.05 -11.31 -5.28
CA ALA A 73 4.41 -10.17 -4.63
C ALA A 73 5.43 -9.13 -4.15
N ALA A 74 6.57 -9.57 -3.60
CA ALA A 74 7.67 -8.68 -3.21
C ALA A 74 8.24 -7.92 -4.42
N ALA A 75 8.48 -8.61 -5.55
CA ALA A 75 8.95 -7.99 -6.78
C ALA A 75 7.94 -6.98 -7.35
N MET A 76 6.64 -7.32 -7.33
CA MET A 76 5.57 -6.40 -7.73
C MET A 76 5.56 -5.12 -6.87
N ALA A 77 5.70 -5.26 -5.55
CA ALA A 77 5.75 -4.11 -4.65
C ALA A 77 6.95 -3.20 -4.96
N VAL A 78 8.13 -3.78 -5.20
CA VAL A 78 9.32 -3.01 -5.60
C VAL A 78 9.09 -2.27 -6.93
N CYS A 79 8.57 -2.95 -7.94
CA CYS A 79 8.25 -2.32 -9.23
C CYS A 79 7.22 -1.18 -9.08
N LEU A 80 6.21 -1.37 -8.22
CA LEU A 80 5.20 -0.34 -7.94
C LEU A 80 5.82 0.88 -7.27
N VAL A 81 6.71 0.69 -6.29
CA VAL A 81 7.46 1.79 -5.65
C VAL A 81 8.26 2.57 -6.69
N VAL A 82 8.98 1.88 -7.58
CA VAL A 82 9.76 2.52 -8.66
C VAL A 82 8.85 3.32 -9.60
N MET A 83 7.70 2.77 -10.01
CA MET A 83 6.72 3.48 -10.85
C MET A 83 6.16 4.72 -10.16
N ILE A 84 5.85 4.64 -8.86
CA ILE A 84 5.34 5.78 -8.09
C ILE A 84 6.40 6.87 -7.97
N VAL A 85 7.64 6.51 -7.63
CA VAL A 85 8.74 7.47 -7.47
C VAL A 85 9.04 8.18 -8.80
N THR A 86 9.17 7.42 -9.89
CA THR A 86 9.41 8.01 -11.22
C THR A 86 8.24 8.88 -11.68
N GLY A 87 6.99 8.43 -11.47
CA GLY A 87 5.79 9.21 -11.74
C GLY A 87 5.72 10.52 -10.94
N LEU A 88 6.10 10.48 -9.66
CA LEU A 88 6.13 11.66 -8.80
C LEU A 88 7.23 12.64 -9.21
N ILE A 89 8.43 12.16 -9.55
CA ILE A 89 9.51 13.00 -10.08
C ILE A 89 9.05 13.73 -11.36
N LEU A 90 8.43 12.99 -12.29
CA LEU A 90 7.90 13.57 -13.53
C LEU A 90 6.77 14.57 -13.25
N ALA A 91 5.90 14.28 -12.29
CA ALA A 91 4.82 15.17 -11.88
C ALA A 91 5.39 16.46 -11.27
N LEU A 92 6.32 16.39 -10.33
CA LEU A 92 6.95 17.55 -9.70
C LEU A 92 7.74 18.39 -10.70
N ARG A 93 8.43 17.76 -11.65
CA ARG A 93 9.17 18.46 -12.70
C ARG A 93 8.27 19.13 -13.73
N SER A 94 7.10 18.55 -14.01
CA SER A 94 6.17 19.04 -15.04
C SER A 94 5.08 19.96 -14.48
N ALA A 95 4.79 19.88 -13.18
CA ALA A 95 3.69 20.60 -12.55
C ALA A 95 4.13 21.99 -12.10
N LYS A 96 3.78 23.00 -12.89
CA LYS A 96 3.69 24.40 -12.43
C LYS A 96 2.39 24.70 -11.66
N SER A 97 1.54 23.69 -11.46
CA SER A 97 0.17 23.85 -10.97
C SER A 97 0.06 23.57 -9.47
N LYS A 98 -0.50 24.53 -8.72
CA LYS A 98 -0.83 24.40 -7.29
C LYS A 98 -1.75 23.20 -7.03
N THR A 99 -2.59 22.81 -7.99
CA THR A 99 -3.52 21.67 -7.85
C THR A 99 -2.80 20.34 -7.65
N ALA A 100 -1.67 20.11 -8.33
CA ALA A 100 -0.91 18.87 -8.16
C ALA A 100 -0.27 18.77 -6.77
N ALA A 101 0.22 19.90 -6.25
CA ALA A 101 0.77 19.98 -4.89
C ALA A 101 -0.30 19.67 -3.83
N TRP A 102 -1.51 20.23 -3.98
CA TRP A 102 -2.63 19.92 -3.08
C TRP A 102 -3.04 18.45 -3.15
N ALA A 103 -3.03 17.83 -4.33
CA ALA A 103 -3.32 16.40 -4.49
C ALA A 103 -2.31 15.53 -3.72
N ILE A 104 -1.00 15.80 -3.85
CA ILE A 104 0.06 15.09 -3.10
C ILE A 104 -0.13 15.27 -1.59
N ALA A 105 -0.34 16.52 -1.15
CA ALA A 105 -0.52 16.82 0.28
C ALA A 105 -1.73 16.07 0.86
N SER A 106 -2.87 16.09 0.18
CA SER A 106 -4.07 15.38 0.64
C SER A 106 -3.87 13.86 0.68
N GLY A 107 -3.23 13.28 -0.33
CA GLY A 107 -2.93 11.85 -0.37
C GLY A 107 -1.96 11.39 0.72
N LEU A 108 -1.12 12.28 1.25
CA LEU A 108 -0.24 12.01 2.38
C LEU A 108 -0.95 12.21 3.73
N VAL A 109 -1.77 13.26 3.86
CA VAL A 109 -2.46 13.61 5.11
C VAL A 109 -3.51 12.57 5.48
N ILE A 110 -4.28 12.04 4.52
CA ILE A 110 -5.34 11.07 4.77
C ILE A 110 -4.84 9.81 5.51
N PRO A 111 -3.84 9.05 5.00
CA PRO A 111 -3.37 7.85 5.68
C PRO A 111 -2.72 8.19 7.02
N LEU A 112 -2.02 9.32 7.12
CA LEU A 112 -1.43 9.77 8.37
C LEU A 112 -2.50 10.07 9.43
N ALA A 113 -3.60 10.74 9.04
CA ALA A 113 -4.72 11.03 9.91
C ALA A 113 -5.41 9.75 10.41
N PHE A 114 -5.59 8.76 9.54
CA PHE A 114 -6.11 7.45 9.95
C PHE A 114 -5.20 6.75 10.95
N VAL A 115 -3.88 6.77 10.73
CA VAL A 115 -2.91 6.19 11.66
C VAL A 115 -2.94 6.92 13.00
N LEU A 116 -2.91 8.25 13.01
CA LEU A 116 -2.95 9.06 14.24
C LEU A 116 -4.26 8.86 15.00
N PHE A 117 -5.40 8.80 14.31
CA PHE A 117 -6.69 8.53 14.92
C PHE A 117 -6.74 7.14 15.57
N ALA A 118 -6.17 6.13 14.90
CA ALA A 118 -6.07 4.79 15.46
C ALA A 118 -5.19 4.76 16.72
N PHE A 119 -4.07 5.50 16.72
CA PHE A 119 -3.22 5.64 17.92
C PHE A 119 -3.92 6.36 19.07
N TYR A 120 -4.71 7.40 18.80
CA TYR A 120 -5.42 8.15 19.85
C TYR A 120 -6.51 7.32 20.55
N ARG A 121 -7.04 6.30 19.88
CA ARG A 121 -8.14 5.46 20.41
C ARG A 121 -7.64 4.28 21.26
N ASN A 122 -6.36 3.95 21.20
CA ASN A 122 -5.71 2.91 22.02
C ASN A 122 -5.08 3.52 23.27
#